data_AF-A0AAN6BI18-F1
#
_entry.id   AF-A0AAN6BI18-F1
#
_cell.length_a   1.000
_cell.length_b   1.000
_cell.length_c   1.000
_cell.angle_alpha   90.00
_cell.angle_beta   90.00
_cell.angle_gamma   90.00
#
_symmetry.space_group_name_H-M   'P 1'
#
loop_
_entity.id
_entity.type
_entity.pdbx_description
1 polymer ?
#
loop_
_entity_poly.entity_id
_entity_poly.type
_entity_poly.pdbx_seq_one_letter_code
_entity_poly.pdbx_strand_id
1 'polypeptide(L)' 'MMKQIVVIFWAFIFGEVLGYIGGALEVLPYSSLEIGTMAAITALITSNLIPWLSKKYR' A
#
# COMPACT_ATOMS: atom_id res chain seq x y z
N MET A 1 10.86 5.65 13.24
CA MET A 1 9.45 6.11 13.07
C MET A 1 9.24 6.91 11.80
N MET A 2 10.01 7.97 11.51
CA MET A 2 9.82 8.85 10.33
C MET A 2 9.66 8.07 9.01
N LYS A 3 10.48 7.03 8.78
CA LYS A 3 10.43 6.22 7.56
C LYS A 3 9.11 5.46 7.36
N GLN A 4 8.47 4.99 8.42
CA GLN A 4 7.20 4.24 8.35
C GLN A 4 6.04 5.16 7.97
N ILE A 5 5.99 6.36 8.54
CA ILE A 5 4.98 7.38 8.20
C ILE A 5 5.08 7.75 6.72
N VAL A 6 6.30 7.96 6.22
CA VAL A 6 6.53 8.27 4.80
C VAL A 6 6.08 7.11 3.90
N VAL A 7 6.39 5.86 4.28
CA VAL A 7 5.95 4.67 3.51
C VAL A 7 4.43 4.56 3.46
N ILE A 8 3.74 4.73 4.59
CA ILE A 8 2.27 4.67 4.66
C ILE A 8 1.66 5.79 3.82
N PHE A 9 2.17 7.01 3.95
CA PHE A 9 1.66 8.18 3.24
C PHE A 9 1.73 7.99 1.73
N TRP A 10 2.89 7.59 1.21
CA TRP A 10 3.05 7.38 -0.23
C TRP A 10 2.31 6.14 -0.73
N ALA A 11 2.23 5.07 0.06
CA ALA A 11 1.49 3.87 -0.31
C ALA A 11 -0.03 4.15 -0.39
N PHE A 12 -0.57 4.95 0.52
CA PHE A 12 -1.97 5.35 0.52
C PHE A 12 -2.32 6.15 -0.75
N ILE A 13 -1.57 7.22 -1.03
CA ILE A 13 -1.77 8.06 -2.23
C ILE A 13 -1.64 7.22 -3.50
N PHE A 14 -0.64 6.33 -3.57
CA PHE A 14 -0.47 5.44 -4.72
C PHE A 14 -1.66 4.50 -4.90
N GLY A 15 -2.19 3.94 -3.81
CA GLY A 15 -3.38 3.08 -3.86
C GLY A 15 -4.64 3.84 -4.29
N GLU A 16 -4.83 5.09 -3.87
CA GLU A 16 -5.95 5.91 -4.35
C GLU A 16 -5.89 6.15 -5.86
N VAL A 17 -4.69 6.45 -6.38
CA VAL A 17 -4.47 6.60 -7.83
C VAL A 17 -4.76 5.30 -8.57
N LEU A 18 -4.31 4.16 -8.04
CA LEU A 18 -4.61 2.84 -8.61
C LEU A 18 -6.12 2.55 -8.59
N GLY A 19 -6.82 2.89 -7.51
CA GLY A 19 -8.26 2.70 -7.42
C GLY A 19 -9.04 3.61 -8.37
N TYR A 20 -8.58 4.85 -8.57
CA TYR A 20 -9.15 5.78 -9.56
C TYR A 20 -8.96 5.26 -10.99
N ILE A 21 -7.76 4.83 -11.34
CA ILE A 21 -7.46 4.27 -12.67
C ILE A 21 -8.21 2.94 -12.86
N GLY A 22 -8.17 2.06 -11.87
CA GLY A 22 -8.83 0.75 -11.87
C GLY A 22 -10.35 0.86 -12.01
N GLY A 23 -11.01 1.76 -11.28
CA GLY A 23 -12.44 2.03 -11.43
C GLY A 23 -12.84 2.66 -12.77
N ALA A 24 -11.89 3.24 -13.51
CA ALA A 24 -12.11 3.71 -14.87
C ALA A 24 -11.90 2.61 -15.94
N LEU A 25 -11.16 1.56 -15.62
CA LEU A 25 -10.80 0.45 -16.52
C LEU A 25 -11.71 -0.77 -16.34
N GLU A 26 -12.07 -1.09 -15.11
CA GLU A 26 -12.94 -2.19 -14.75
C GLU A 26 -14.29 -1.61 -14.29
N VAL A 27 -15.41 -2.14 -14.80
CA VAL A 27 -16.77 -1.82 -14.32
C VAL A 27 -17.01 -2.41 -12.92
N LEU A 28 -15.96 -2.55 -12.11
CA LEU A 28 -16.03 -2.97 -10.73
C LEU A 28 -16.07 -1.72 -9.86
N PRO A 29 -17.07 -1.59 -8.96
CA PRO A 29 -17.26 -0.40 -8.13
C PRO A 29 -16.28 -0.38 -6.94
N TYR A 30 -14.97 -0.45 -7.21
CA TYR A 30 -13.97 -0.25 -6.17
C TYR A 30 -13.84 1.23 -5.86
N SER A 31 -13.99 1.60 -4.59
CA SER A 31 -13.73 2.97 -4.17
C SER A 31 -12.23 3.22 -4.07
N SER A 32 -11.75 4.38 -4.53
CA SER A 32 -10.33 4.76 -4.42
C SER A 32 -9.82 4.71 -2.98
N LEU A 33 -10.70 4.98 -2.02
CA LEU A 33 -10.42 4.97 -0.59
C LEU A 33 -10.18 3.54 -0.06
N GLU A 34 -10.94 2.56 -0.53
CA GLU A 34 -10.70 1.15 -0.21
C GLU A 34 -9.33 0.68 -0.72
N ILE A 35 -8.99 0.99 -1.97
CA ILE A 35 -7.71 0.58 -2.57
C ILE A 35 -6.53 1.32 -1.91
N GLY A 36 -6.68 2.62 -1.60
CA GLY A 36 -5.70 3.40 -0.84
C GLY A 36 -5.42 2.81 0.53
N THR A 37 -6.48 2.45 1.27
CA THR A 37 -6.34 1.84 2.60
C THR A 37 -5.69 0.46 2.52
N MET A 38 -6.05 -0.36 1.54
CA MET A 38 -5.43 -1.67 1.33
C MET A 38 -3.95 -1.55 0.97
N ALA A 39 -3.59 -0.61 0.09
CA ALA A 39 -2.20 -0.35 -0.27
C ALA A 39 -1.36 0.09 0.95
N ALA A 40 -1.91 0.93 1.83
CA ALA A 40 -1.25 1.33 3.07
C ALA A 40 -1.01 0.14 4.03
N ILE A 41 -2.00 -0.74 4.19
CA ILE A 41 -1.87 -1.96 5.02
C ILE A 41 -0.81 -2.89 4.41
N THR A 42 -0.87 -3.13 3.10
CA THR A 42 0.13 -3.95 2.41
C THR A 42 1.52 -3.38 2.61
N ALA A 43 1.73 -2.09 2.36
CA ALA A 43 3.04 -1.46 2.54
C ALA A 43 3.57 -1.54 3.98
N LEU A 44 2.70 -1.43 4.98
CA LEU A 44 3.05 -1.66 6.38
C LEU A 44 3.56 -3.07 6.62
N ILE A 45 2.84 -4.08 6.13
CA ILE A 45 3.22 -5.48 6.30
C ILE A 45 4.53 -5.74 5.57
N THR A 46 4.64 -5.40 4.29
CA THR A 46 5.82 -5.74 3.48
C THR A 46 7.07 -5.00 3.95
N SER A 47 6.95 -3.74 4.34
CA SER A 47 8.08 -2.93 4.81
C SER A 47 8.67 -3.41 6.14
N ASN A 48 7.89 -4.12 6.96
CA ASN A 48 8.34 -4.74 8.21
C ASN A 48 8.74 -6.21 8.02
N LEU A 49 8.05 -6.94 7.14
CA LEU A 49 8.27 -8.36 6.89
C LEU A 49 9.56 -8.64 6.11
N ILE A 50 9.88 -7.85 5.08
CA ILE A 50 11.11 -8.05 4.27
C ILE A 50 12.37 -7.91 5.13
N PRO A 51 12.55 -6.87 5.96
CA PRO A 51 13.72 -6.77 6.84
C PRO A 51 13.77 -7.90 7.87
N TRP A 52 12.62 -8.35 8.37
CA TRP A 52 12.55 -9.45 9.33
C TRP A 52 13.01 -10.78 8.70
N LEU A 53 12.53 -11.11 7.50
CA LEU A 53 12.96 -12.28 6.74
C LEU A 53 14.45 -12.20 6.39
N SER A 54 14.91 -11.04 5.93
CA SER A 54 16.32 -10.83 5.56
C SER A 54 17.26 -10.99 6.76
N LYS A 55 16.86 -10.53 7.96
CA LYS A 55 17.64 -10.70 9.18
C LYS A 55 17.70 -12.16 9.66
N LYS A 56 16.67 -12.96 9.39
CA LYS A 56 16.61 -14.37 9.80
C LYS A 56 17.57 -15.27 9.00
N TYR A 57 17.87 -14.91 7.76
CA TYR A 57 18.72 -15.67 6.84
C TYR A 57 20.18 -15.21 6.80
N ARG A 58 20.58 -14.29 7.67
CA ARG A 58 21.94 -13.75 7.78
C ARG A 58 22.54 -14.10 9.13
#